data_AF-A0A6V8LPJ1-F1
#
_entry.id   AF-A0A6V8LPJ1-F1
#
_cell.length_a   1.000
_cell.length_b   1.000
_cell.length_c   1.000
_cell.angle_alpha   90.00
_cell.angle_beta   90.00
_cell.angle_gamma   90.00
#
_symmetry.space_group_name_H-M   'P 1'
#
loop_
_entity.id
_entity.type
_entity.pdbx_description
1 polymer ?
#
loop_
_entity_poly.entity_id
_entity_poly.type
_entity_poly.pdbx_seq_one_letter_code
_entity_poly.pdbx_strand_id
1 'polypeptide(L)'
;MSSNNNSATVNVDELLEALKAKWPSTIVARSEFGHFSGGLISPKTCANADALGTGPAGRITASGKVAYPLESALEFLRGRLKPSTKDTAPAQEAAAKERARRKEAAHV
;
A
#
# COMPACT_ATOMS: atom_id res chain seq x y z
N MET A 1 4.37 35.89 -2.32
CA MET A 1 3.19 35.25 -1.69
C MET A 1 2.45 34.54 -2.81
N SER A 2 2.86 33.32 -3.12
CA SER A 2 2.42 32.61 -4.33
C SER A 2 1.24 31.68 -4.03
N SER A 3 0.16 31.96 -4.75
CA SER A 3 -0.82 31.06 -5.37
C SER A 3 -1.46 29.96 -4.51
N ASN A 4 -2.74 30.19 -4.27
CA ASN A 4 -3.76 29.27 -3.76
C ASN A 4 -4.06 28.18 -4.83
N ASN A 5 -3.56 26.96 -4.65
CA ASN A 5 -3.90 25.80 -5.49
C ASN A 5 -4.90 24.91 -4.75
N ASN A 6 -6.18 25.27 -4.83
CA ASN A 6 -7.27 24.36 -4.51
C ASN A 6 -7.56 23.52 -5.76
N SER A 7 -7.02 22.31 -5.85
CA SER A 7 -7.39 21.34 -6.89
C SER A 7 -7.78 20.04 -6.21
N ALA A 8 -9.03 19.63 -6.40
CA ALA A 8 -9.72 18.53 -5.73
C ALA A 8 -9.23 17.12 -6.12
N THR A 9 -7.93 16.99 -6.40
CA THR A 9 -7.24 15.73 -6.66
C THR A 9 -6.14 15.58 -5.63
N VAL A 10 -6.28 14.60 -4.72
CA VAL A 10 -5.19 14.23 -3.81
C VAL A 10 -3.99 13.73 -4.62
N ASN A 11 -2.95 14.55 -4.70
CA ASN A 11 -1.66 14.15 -5.23
C ASN A 11 -1.04 13.13 -4.27
N VAL A 12 -0.95 11.87 -4.71
CA VAL A 12 -0.41 10.76 -3.90
C VAL A 12 1.04 11.02 -3.49
N ASP A 13 1.82 11.71 -4.34
CA ASP A 13 3.22 12.05 -4.06
C ASP A 13 3.36 12.99 -2.85
N GLU A 14 2.66 14.14 -2.86
CA GLU A 14 2.66 15.10 -1.74
C GLU A 14 2.15 14.45 -0.44
N LEU A 15 1.18 13.53 -0.54
CA LEU A 15 0.69 12.80 0.62
C LEU A 15 1.78 11.90 1.23
N LEU A 16 2.54 11.20 0.39
CA LEU A 16 3.64 10.35 0.83
C LEU A 16 4.80 11.17 1.40
N GLU A 17 5.09 12.34 0.83
CA GLU A 17 6.07 13.28 1.39
C GLU A 17 5.62 13.83 2.75
N ALA A 18 4.34 14.20 2.89
CA ALA A 18 3.79 14.63 4.17
C ALA A 18 3.82 13.50 5.22
N LEU A 19 3.62 12.26 4.79
CA LEU A 19 3.71 11.07 5.65
C LEU A 19 5.16 10.82 6.08
N LYS A 20 6.12 10.94 5.16
CA LYS A 20 7.56 10.90 5.44
C LYS A 20 7.98 11.95 6.48
N ALA A 21 7.48 13.18 6.36
CA ALA A 21 7.82 14.27 7.27
C ALA A 21 7.24 14.10 8.69
N LYS A 22 6.08 13.44 8.81
CA LYS A 22 5.41 13.20 10.10
C LYS A 22 5.92 11.96 10.82
N TRP A 23 6.48 11.00 10.09
CA TRP A 23 6.95 9.76 10.68
C TRP A 23 8.28 9.97 11.42
N PRO A 24 8.39 9.57 12.70
CA PRO A 24 9.55 9.92 13.53
C PRO A 24 10.81 9.08 13.24
N SER A 25 10.70 8.02 12.43
CA SER A 25 11.76 7.01 12.28
C SER A 25 12.16 6.81 10.81
N THR A 26 13.43 6.52 10.55
CA THR A 26 13.90 6.16 9.18
C THR A 26 13.60 4.72 8.78
N ILE A 27 13.10 3.92 9.72
CA ILE A 27 12.66 2.54 9.51
C ILE A 27 11.20 2.37 9.92
N VAL A 28 10.52 1.44 9.24
CA VAL A 28 9.15 1.05 9.52
C VAL A 28 9.14 -0.43 9.84
N ALA A 29 8.81 -0.77 11.09
CA ALA A 29 8.62 -2.16 11.48
C ALA A 29 7.35 -2.73 10.81
N ARG A 30 7.40 -3.99 10.41
CA ARG A 30 6.24 -4.69 9.83
C ARG A 30 5.02 -4.70 10.77
N SER A 31 5.26 -4.72 12.08
CA SER A 31 4.21 -4.61 13.10
C SER A 31 3.56 -3.22 13.14
N GLU A 32 4.33 -2.17 12.85
CA GLU A 32 3.86 -0.78 12.87
C GLU A 32 3.35 -0.30 11.51
N PHE A 33 3.46 -1.12 10.47
CA PHE A 33 2.99 -0.80 9.13
C PHE A 33 1.49 -0.44 9.09
N GLY A 34 0.70 -1.02 10.00
CA GLY A 34 -0.69 -0.64 10.22
C GLY A 34 -0.84 0.81 10.69
N HIS A 35 -0.04 1.24 11.67
CA HIS A 35 -0.07 2.62 12.15
C HIS A 35 0.50 3.59 11.11
N PHE A 36 1.63 3.21 10.49
CA PHE A 36 2.29 3.97 9.43
C PHE A 36 1.35 4.30 8.26
N SER A 37 0.57 3.31 7.80
CA SER A 37 -0.38 3.48 6.70
C SER A 37 -1.75 4.01 7.13
N GLY A 38 -1.93 4.45 8.37
CA GLY A 38 -3.22 4.92 8.88
C GLY A 38 -4.30 3.82 8.95
N GLY A 39 -3.90 2.55 9.02
CA GLY A 39 -4.77 1.38 9.06
C GLY A 39 -5.05 0.76 7.70
N LEU A 40 -4.49 1.29 6.60
CA LEU A 40 -4.76 0.81 5.24
C LEU A 40 -4.12 -0.57 4.97
N ILE A 41 -2.92 -0.81 5.52
CA ILE A 41 -2.16 -2.03 5.28
C ILE A 41 -1.87 -2.73 6.60
N SER A 42 -2.43 -3.93 6.76
CA SER A 42 -2.18 -4.74 7.94
C SER A 42 -0.79 -5.39 7.92
N PRO A 43 -0.20 -5.72 9.09
CA PRO A 43 1.04 -6.49 9.18
C PRO A 43 0.98 -7.83 8.46
N LYS A 44 -0.21 -8.46 8.40
CA LYS A 44 -0.45 -9.71 7.67
C LYS A 44 -0.37 -9.50 6.15
N THR A 45 -0.89 -8.38 5.66
CA THR A 45 -0.77 -8.00 4.24
C THR A 45 0.69 -7.81 3.85
N CYS A 46 1.50 -7.19 4.72
CA CYS A 46 2.95 -7.13 4.50
C CYS A 46 3.58 -8.52 4.47
N ALA A 47 3.18 -9.46 5.35
CA ALA A 47 3.66 -10.86 5.33
C ALA A 47 3.44 -11.55 3.99
N ASN A 48 2.26 -11.36 3.43
CA ASN A 48 1.91 -12.00 2.18
C ASN A 48 2.66 -11.33 1.02
N ALA A 49 2.81 -10.00 1.04
CA ALA A 49 3.58 -9.28 0.04
C ALA A 49 5.07 -9.66 0.08
N ASP A 50 5.62 -9.78 1.28
CA ASP A 50 6.94 -10.34 1.59
C ASP A 50 7.15 -11.73 0.96
N ALA A 51 6.18 -12.63 1.14
CA ALA A 51 6.23 -13.99 0.60
C ALA A 51 6.09 -14.02 -0.92
N LEU A 52 5.35 -13.07 -1.50
CA LEU A 52 5.16 -12.90 -2.94
C LEU A 52 6.30 -12.13 -3.62
N GLY A 53 7.29 -11.64 -2.86
CA GLY A 53 8.37 -10.79 -3.41
C GLY A 53 7.89 -9.41 -3.89
N THR A 54 6.66 -9.02 -3.55
CA THR A 54 6.06 -7.72 -3.91
C THR A 54 6.03 -6.75 -2.73
N GLY A 55 6.65 -7.12 -1.61
CA GLY A 55 6.76 -6.28 -0.42
C GLY A 55 7.75 -5.13 -0.56
N PRO A 56 7.91 -4.31 0.48
CA PRO A 56 8.91 -3.25 0.49
C PRO A 56 10.31 -3.84 0.33
N ALA A 57 11.11 -3.23 -0.55
CA ALA A 57 12.51 -3.61 -0.74
C ALA A 57 13.35 -3.35 0.53
N GLY A 58 14.52 -3.97 0.60
CA GLY A 58 15.44 -3.76 1.72
C GLY A 58 14.96 -4.33 3.04
N ARG A 59 14.45 -5.57 3.06
CA ARG A 59 14.04 -6.25 4.29
C ARG A 59 15.21 -6.27 5.30
N ILE A 60 14.99 -5.67 6.47
CA ILE A 60 15.91 -5.70 7.60
C ILE A 60 15.31 -6.59 8.69
N THR A 61 16.14 -7.44 9.30
CA THR A 61 15.72 -8.27 10.43
C THR A 61 16.47 -7.87 11.69
N ALA A 62 15.73 -7.56 12.75
CA ALA A 62 16.28 -7.27 14.07
C ALA A 62 15.58 -8.13 15.12
N SER A 63 16.31 -9.04 15.76
CA SER A 63 15.81 -9.89 16.87
C SER A 63 14.47 -10.57 16.57
N GLY A 64 14.34 -11.21 15.40
CA GLY A 64 13.12 -11.91 14.97
C GLY A 64 12.00 -11.00 14.45
N LYS A 65 12.18 -9.67 14.47
CA LYS A 65 11.26 -8.71 13.85
C LYS A 65 11.77 -8.29 12.48
N VAL A 66 10.84 -8.01 11.59
CA VAL A 66 11.13 -7.51 10.23
C VAL A 66 10.80 -6.03 10.16
N ALA A 67 11.70 -5.24 9.60
CA ALA A 67 11.55 -3.82 9.34
C ALA A 67 12.00 -3.47 7.92
N TYR A 68 11.58 -2.31 7.44
CA TYR A 68 11.93 -1.79 6.12
C TYR A 68 12.42 -0.35 6.23
N PRO A 69 13.30 0.10 5.32
CA PRO A 69 13.57 1.52 5.15
C PRO A 69 12.30 2.29 4.83
N LEU A 70 12.22 3.52 5.34
CA LEU A 70 11.08 4.41 5.11
C LEU A 70 10.82 4.63 3.61
N GLU A 71 11.86 4.89 2.82
CA GLU A 71 11.73 5.11 1.37
C GLU A 71 11.09 3.90 0.67
N SER A 72 11.54 2.69 1.00
CA SER A 72 11.00 1.46 0.41
C SER A 72 9.56 1.20 0.84
N ALA A 73 9.20 1.56 2.08
CA ALA A 73 7.81 1.48 2.56
C ALA A 73 6.89 2.47 1.84
N LEU A 74 7.37 3.69 1.56
CA LEU A 74 6.65 4.70 0.79
C LEU A 74 6.46 4.30 -0.66
N GLU A 75 7.50 3.76 -1.31
CA GLU A 75 7.41 3.24 -2.68
C GLU A 75 6.38 2.10 -2.79
N PHE A 76 6.38 1.21 -1.80
CA PHE A 76 5.37 0.16 -1.71
C PHE A 76 3.94 0.69 -1.54
N LEU A 77 3.76 1.74 -0.72
CA LEU A 77 2.47 2.42 -0.60
C LEU A 77 2.08 3.10 -1.92
N ARG A 78 3.01 3.74 -2.62
CA ARG A 78 2.77 4.40 -3.90
C ARG A 78 2.18 3.46 -4.94
N GLY A 79 2.69 2.23 -5.02
CA GLY A 79 2.14 1.21 -5.93
C GLY A 79 0.74 0.70 -5.55
N ARG A 80 0.32 0.88 -4.29
CA ARG A 80 -0.97 0.41 -3.74
C ARG A 80 -2.05 1.49 -3.74
N LEU A 81 -1.67 2.74 -3.54
CA LEU A 81 -2.57 3.88 -3.48
C LEU A 81 -3.03 4.26 -4.89
N LYS A 82 -4.31 4.04 -5.18
CA LYS A 82 -4.94 4.50 -6.41
C LYS A 82 -5.79 5.74 -6.07
N PRO A 83 -5.60 6.90 -6.73
CA PRO A 83 -6.48 8.04 -6.55
C PRO A 83 -7.87 7.66 -7.07
N SER A 84 -8.80 7.36 -6.15
CA SER A 84 -10.18 7.06 -6.51
C SER A 84 -10.97 8.37 -6.56
N THR A 85 -11.41 8.76 -7.75
CA THR A 85 -12.27 9.94 -7.99
C THR A 85 -13.74 9.68 -7.59
N LYS A 86 -13.99 8.87 -6.55
CA LYS A 86 -15.32 8.31 -6.32
C LYS A 86 -16.21 9.20 -5.44
N ASP A 87 -16.82 10.19 -6.08
CA ASP A 87 -18.25 10.51 -5.93
C ASP A 87 -19.15 9.51 -6.68
N THR A 88 -18.66 8.28 -6.95
CA THR A 88 -19.53 7.17 -7.34
C THR A 88 -18.92 5.84 -6.86
N ALA A 89 -19.42 5.33 -5.75
CA ALA A 89 -19.23 3.94 -5.30
C ALA A 89 -19.82 2.94 -6.33
N PRO A 90 -19.61 1.62 -6.21
CA PRO A 90 -18.40 0.80 -5.99
C PRO A 90 -18.29 -0.29 -7.12
N ALA A 91 -17.65 -1.45 -6.93
CA ALA A 91 -17.95 -2.72 -7.64
C ALA A 91 -17.14 -3.26 -8.87
N GLN A 92 -15.86 -2.94 -9.10
CA GLN A 92 -15.11 -3.59 -10.22
C GLN A 92 -13.64 -3.89 -9.87
N GLU A 93 -13.38 -4.95 -9.09
CA GLU A 93 -12.16 -5.79 -9.23
C GLU A 93 -12.18 -7.06 -8.35
N ALA A 94 -13.24 -7.28 -7.55
CA ALA A 94 -13.44 -8.53 -6.79
C ALA A 94 -14.11 -9.67 -7.59
N ALA A 95 -14.51 -9.47 -8.86
CA ALA A 95 -15.29 -10.46 -9.61
C ALA A 95 -14.56 -11.13 -10.80
N ALA A 96 -13.36 -10.68 -11.20
CA ALA A 96 -12.75 -11.11 -12.47
C ALA A 96 -11.76 -12.30 -12.38
N LYS A 97 -11.26 -12.68 -11.18
CA LYS A 97 -10.27 -13.78 -11.09
C LYS A 97 -10.80 -15.12 -10.55
N GLU A 98 -11.99 -15.19 -9.95
CA GLU A 98 -12.49 -16.43 -9.32
C GLU A 98 -13.56 -17.19 -10.14
N ARG A 99 -14.16 -16.60 -11.19
CA ARG A 99 -15.17 -17.29 -12.04
C ARG A 99 -14.62 -17.93 -13.32
N ALA A 100 -13.38 -17.63 -13.72
CA ALA A 100 -12.79 -18.24 -14.93
C ALA A 100 -12.29 -19.67 -14.70
N ARG A 101 -11.82 -20.02 -13.49
CA ARG A 101 -11.23 -21.35 -13.24
C ARG A 101 -12.26 -22.46 -12.96
N ARG A 102 -13.52 -22.13 -12.65
CA ARG A 102 -14.56 -23.14 -12.33
C ARG A 102 -15.39 -23.60 -13.55
N LYS A 103 -15.26 -22.95 -14.72
CA LYS A 103 -15.98 -23.35 -15.95
C LYS A 103 -15.20 -24.28 -16.89
N GLU A 104 -13.90 -24.50 -16.68
CA GLU A 104 -13.09 -25.43 -17.48
C GLU A 104 -12.86 -26.79 -16.77
N ALA A 105 -13.82 -27.21 -15.94
CA ALA A 105 -13.82 -28.53 -15.31
C ALA A 105 -15.17 -29.26 -15.51
N ALA A 106 -15.99 -28.84 -16.49
CA ALA A 106 -17.33 -29.42 -16.68
C ALA A 106 -17.78 -29.66 -18.14
N HIS A 107 -16.92 -29.49 -19.15
CA HIS A 107 -17.28 -29.92 -20.51
C HIS A 107 -16.05 -30.17 -21.41
N VAL A 108 -15.48 -31.37 -21.31
CA VAL A 108 -15.00 -32.28 -22.38
C VAL A 108 -14.48 -33.55 -21.71
#